data_AF-A0A7S4I104-F1
#
_entry.id   AF-A0A7S4I104-F1
#
_cell.length_a   1.000
_cell.length_b   1.000
_cell.length_c   1.000
_cell.angle_alpha   90.00
_cell.angle_beta   90.00
_cell.angle_gamma   90.00
#
_symmetry.space_group_name_H-M   'P 1'
#
loop_
_entity.id
_entity.type
_entity.pdbx_description
1 polymer ?
#
loop_
_entity_poly.entity_id
_entity_poly.type
_entity_poly.pdbx_seq_one_letter_code
_entity_poly.pdbx_strand_id
1 'polypeptide(L)'
;GAAIDEVKRNIVDITNRLFDTVTGLRIGIIAHNDYCDESDSVFQVHPLCDKRDDIVNWLGTVIYGSGGDAPENYEEVLEYCNQEMNWTTGSHRVLVMIGDQVPHEPKEAEGQMRIFGRPNPRPIDWRQQLDTCWDNGIKIYGVQAHCSEEYVRYFYESLAARTCGTR
;
A
#
# COMPACT_ATOMS: atom_id res chain seq x y z
N GLY A 1 -0.62 -2.59 19.05
CA GLY A 1 0.03 -1.41 19.64
C GLY A 1 -0.84 -0.19 19.39
N ALA A 2 -0.81 0.82 20.25
CA ALA A 2 -1.81 1.90 20.22
C ALA A 2 -2.00 2.59 18.86
N ALA A 3 -0.92 2.80 18.09
CA ALA A 3 -0.98 3.39 16.75
C ALA A 3 -1.69 2.50 15.72
N ILE A 4 -1.43 1.20 15.75
CA ILE A 4 -2.08 0.22 14.87
C ILE A 4 -3.58 0.12 15.17
N ASP A 5 -3.94 0.13 16.45
CA ASP A 5 -5.35 0.08 16.87
C ASP A 5 -6.10 1.37 16.52
N GLU A 6 -5.40 2.50 16.46
CA GLU A 6 -5.93 3.79 15.99
C GLU A 6 -6.09 3.79 14.46
N VAL A 7 -5.11 3.30 13.70
CA VAL A 7 -5.20 3.15 12.24
C VAL A 7 -6.39 2.26 11.88
N LYS A 8 -6.56 1.11 12.55
CA LYS A 8 -7.72 0.23 12.36
C LYS A 8 -9.05 0.97 12.56
N ARG A 9 -9.18 1.70 13.68
CA ARG A 9 -10.39 2.48 13.96
C ARG A 9 -10.66 3.53 12.88
N ASN A 10 -9.63 4.28 12.49
CA ASN A 10 -9.74 5.30 11.46
C ASN A 10 -10.11 4.72 10.09
N ILE A 11 -9.54 3.57 9.69
CA ILE A 11 -9.90 2.89 8.43
C ILE A 11 -11.36 2.43 8.47
N VAL A 12 -11.84 1.87 9.58
CA VAL A 12 -13.25 1.48 9.75
C VAL A 12 -14.17 2.69 9.63
N ASP A 13 -13.85 3.80 10.31
CA ASP A 13 -14.65 5.02 10.25
C ASP A 13 -14.67 5.65 8.86
N ILE A 14 -13.53 5.70 8.17
CA ILE A 14 -13.43 6.19 6.79
C ILE A 14 -14.21 5.27 5.85
N THR A 15 -14.07 3.95 5.99
CA THR A 15 -14.80 2.95 5.19
C THR A 15 -16.30 3.17 5.29
N ASN A 16 -16.82 3.29 6.52
CA ASN A 16 -18.24 3.54 6.76
C ASN A 16 -18.71 4.82 6.08
N ARG A 17 -18.00 5.94 6.30
CA ARG A 17 -18.35 7.24 5.71
C ARG A 17 -18.31 7.25 4.20
N LEU A 18 -17.33 6.60 3.58
CA LEU A 18 -17.21 6.55 2.11
C LEU A 18 -18.33 5.73 1.50
N PHE A 19 -18.69 4.57 2.08
CA PHE A 19 -19.82 3.78 1.60
C PHE A 19 -21.15 4.51 1.75
N ASP A 20 -21.31 5.37 2.76
CA ASP A 20 -22.53 6.18 2.94
C ASP A 20 -22.64 7.34 1.92
N THR A 21 -21.53 7.76 1.30
CA THR A 21 -21.46 8.99 0.50
C THR A 21 -21.16 8.76 -0.98
N VAL A 22 -20.54 7.64 -1.35
CA VAL A 22 -20.08 7.36 -2.72
C VAL A 22 -20.81 6.14 -3.28
N THR A 23 -21.70 6.36 -4.25
CA THR A 23 -22.38 5.28 -4.96
C THR A 23 -21.41 4.52 -5.87
N GLY A 24 -21.50 3.18 -5.86
CA GLY A 24 -20.65 2.32 -6.69
C GLY A 24 -19.21 2.18 -6.18
N LEU A 25 -18.94 2.59 -4.94
CA LEU A 25 -17.63 2.47 -4.31
C LEU A 25 -17.25 1.00 -4.13
N ARG A 26 -15.99 0.69 -4.43
CA ARG A 26 -15.33 -0.56 -4.02
C ARG A 26 -14.08 -0.19 -3.25
N ILE A 27 -13.84 -0.88 -2.14
CA ILE A 27 -12.64 -0.69 -1.32
C ILE A 27 -11.91 -2.03 -1.22
N GLY A 28 -10.58 -1.96 -1.36
CA GLY A 28 -9.64 -3.03 -1.11
C GLY A 28 -8.55 -2.50 -0.18
N ILE A 29 -7.87 -3.41 0.50
CA ILE A 29 -6.84 -3.05 1.48
C ILE A 29 -5.63 -3.95 1.23
N ILE A 30 -4.46 -3.32 1.20
CA ILE A 30 -3.16 -4.01 1.16
C ILE A 30 -2.48 -3.68 2.49
N ALA A 31 -2.18 -4.70 3.28
CA ALA A 31 -1.30 -4.58 4.43
C ALA A 31 0.05 -5.19 4.04
N HIS A 32 1.10 -4.41 4.15
CA HIS A 32 2.45 -4.84 3.82
C HIS A 32 3.39 -4.60 5.02
N ASN A 33 4.42 -5.43 5.12
CA ASN A 33 5.54 -5.27 6.04
C ASN A 33 6.84 -5.55 5.27
N ASP A 34 7.98 -5.58 5.95
CA ASP A 34 9.28 -5.81 5.34
C ASP A 34 9.44 -7.27 4.87
N TYR A 35 10.33 -7.50 3.92
CA TYR A 35 10.67 -8.83 3.43
C TYR A 35 11.28 -9.73 4.49
N CYS A 36 11.76 -9.22 5.62
CA CYS A 36 12.30 -10.04 6.69
C CYS A 36 11.23 -10.68 7.60
N ASP A 37 10.00 -10.17 7.57
CA ASP A 37 8.93 -10.59 8.49
C ASP A 37 8.38 -11.99 8.18
N GLU A 38 7.50 -12.53 9.02
CA GLU A 38 6.88 -13.83 8.74
C GLU A 38 6.10 -13.78 7.41
N SER A 39 6.19 -14.86 6.61
CA SER A 39 5.67 -14.87 5.23
C SER A 39 4.21 -14.48 5.09
N ASP A 40 3.38 -14.86 6.06
CA ASP A 40 1.94 -14.54 6.03
C ASP A 40 1.66 -13.07 6.38
N SER A 41 2.65 -12.34 6.91
CA SER A 41 2.53 -10.93 7.29
C SER A 41 3.06 -9.97 6.23
N VAL A 42 4.07 -10.36 5.44
CA VAL A 42 4.78 -9.46 4.49
C VAL A 42 3.84 -8.79 3.50
N PHE A 43 2.87 -9.52 2.97
CA PHE A 43 1.96 -8.99 1.95
C PHE A 43 0.59 -9.65 2.04
N GLN A 44 -0.40 -8.90 2.50
CA GLN A 44 -1.77 -9.37 2.73
C GLN A 44 -2.75 -8.49 1.96
N VAL A 45 -3.63 -9.11 1.18
CA VAL A 45 -4.58 -8.38 0.33
C VAL A 45 -6.01 -8.77 0.62
N HIS A 46 -6.85 -7.76 0.86
CA HIS A 46 -8.28 -7.83 0.63
C HIS A 46 -8.60 -7.15 -0.71
N PRO A 47 -9.07 -7.90 -1.73
CA PRO A 47 -9.36 -7.33 -3.04
C PRO A 47 -10.51 -6.31 -2.97
N LEU A 48 -10.64 -5.47 -4.00
CA LEU A 48 -11.73 -4.49 -4.08
C LEU A 48 -13.08 -5.21 -4.03
N CYS A 49 -13.96 -4.82 -3.11
CA CYS A 49 -15.36 -5.23 -3.08
C CYS A 49 -16.26 -4.10 -2.58
N ASP A 50 -17.56 -4.29 -2.70
CA ASP A 50 -18.61 -3.38 -2.22
C ASP A 50 -19.25 -3.85 -0.89
N LYS A 51 -18.67 -4.87 -0.26
CA LYS A 51 -19.16 -5.47 0.98
C LYS A 51 -18.42 -4.89 2.18
N ARG A 52 -19.01 -3.84 2.76
CA ARG A 52 -18.51 -3.14 3.94
C ARG A 52 -18.05 -4.08 5.07
N ASP A 53 -18.88 -5.05 5.44
CA ASP A 53 -18.59 -5.93 6.57
C ASP A 53 -17.40 -6.86 6.29
N ASP A 54 -17.23 -7.31 5.04
CA ASP A 54 -16.09 -8.16 4.65
C ASP A 54 -14.77 -7.40 4.86
N ILE A 55 -14.72 -6.12 4.47
CA ILE A 55 -13.55 -5.25 4.63
C ILE A 55 -13.23 -5.02 6.11
N VAL A 56 -14.24 -4.71 6.93
CA VAL A 56 -14.07 -4.47 8.37
C VAL A 56 -13.62 -5.74 9.10
N ASN A 57 -14.20 -6.88 8.75
CA ASN A 57 -13.83 -8.18 9.33
C ASN A 57 -12.39 -8.56 8.96
N TRP A 58 -12.00 -8.35 7.70
CA TRP A 58 -10.64 -8.64 7.24
C TRP A 58 -9.58 -7.78 7.93
N LEU A 59 -9.86 -6.50 8.20
CA LEU A 59 -8.96 -5.67 9.01
C LEU A 59 -8.68 -6.32 10.37
N GLY A 60 -9.69 -6.95 10.98
CA GLY A 60 -9.55 -7.70 12.22
C GLY A 60 -8.54 -8.86 12.15
N THR A 61 -8.29 -9.41 10.96
CA THR A 61 -7.42 -10.59 10.75
C THR A 61 -6.01 -10.26 10.30
N VAL A 62 -5.70 -8.99 9.99
CA VAL A 62 -4.36 -8.58 9.52
C VAL A 62 -3.29 -8.96 10.54
N ILE A 63 -2.27 -9.68 10.06
CA ILE A 63 -1.07 -10.06 10.81
C ILE A 63 -0.06 -8.93 10.71
N TYR A 64 0.61 -8.60 11.82
CA TYR A 64 1.60 -7.52 11.88
C TYR A 64 3.01 -8.07 11.82
N GLY A 65 3.87 -7.40 11.07
CA GLY A 65 5.31 -7.56 11.14
C GLY A 65 5.92 -6.66 12.22
N SER A 66 7.21 -6.83 12.44
CA SER A 66 8.04 -5.90 13.20
C SER A 66 8.93 -5.04 12.33
N GLY A 67 9.03 -5.34 11.03
CA GLY A 67 10.01 -4.77 10.12
C GLY A 67 11.42 -5.31 10.39
N GLY A 68 12.39 -4.82 9.63
CA GLY A 68 13.80 -5.16 9.77
C GLY A 68 14.68 -3.94 9.60
N ASP A 69 14.91 -3.54 8.36
CA ASP A 69 15.57 -2.29 8.03
C ASP A 69 14.57 -1.13 7.90
N ALA A 70 15.08 0.06 7.60
CA ALA A 70 14.24 1.26 7.55
C ALA A 70 13.32 1.28 6.31
N PRO A 71 13.77 0.92 5.10
CA PRO A 71 12.88 0.73 3.97
C PRO A 71 11.87 -0.40 4.20
N GLU A 72 10.71 -0.30 3.57
CA GLU A 72 9.63 -1.29 3.67
C GLU A 72 9.18 -1.72 2.26
N ASN A 73 8.35 -2.75 2.17
CA ASN A 73 7.91 -3.32 0.89
C ASN A 73 6.80 -2.50 0.19
N TYR A 74 7.03 -1.22 -0.10
CA TYR A 74 6.06 -0.38 -0.83
C TYR A 74 6.06 -0.65 -2.34
N GLU A 75 7.18 -1.10 -2.90
CA GLU A 75 7.33 -1.31 -4.33
C GLU A 75 6.49 -2.48 -4.85
N GLU A 76 6.34 -3.56 -4.07
CA GLU A 76 5.44 -4.68 -4.41
C GLU A 76 3.96 -4.26 -4.29
N VAL A 77 3.62 -3.30 -3.42
CA VAL A 77 2.26 -2.72 -3.34
C VAL A 77 1.92 -2.02 -4.66
N LEU A 78 2.83 -1.18 -5.17
CA LEU A 78 2.62 -0.46 -6.42
C LEU A 78 2.52 -1.42 -7.60
N GLU A 79 3.38 -2.44 -7.66
CA GLU A 79 3.33 -3.47 -8.70
C GLU A 79 2.02 -4.26 -8.65
N TYR A 80 1.57 -4.68 -7.47
CA TYR A 80 0.30 -5.36 -7.28
C TYR A 80 -0.88 -4.50 -7.75
N CYS A 81 -0.87 -3.20 -7.44
CA CYS A 81 -1.88 -2.26 -7.93
C CYS A 81 -1.91 -2.15 -9.45
N ASN A 82 -0.76 -2.28 -10.13
CA ASN A 82 -0.68 -2.25 -11.58
C ASN A 82 -1.14 -3.56 -12.25
N GLN A 83 -0.81 -4.71 -11.66
CA GLN A 83 -0.90 -6.00 -12.34
C GLN A 83 -2.08 -6.86 -11.87
N GLU A 84 -2.39 -6.85 -10.57
CA GLU A 84 -3.23 -7.88 -9.95
C GLU A 84 -4.50 -7.33 -9.30
N MET A 85 -4.49 -6.06 -8.87
CA MET A 85 -5.65 -5.45 -8.23
C MET A 85 -6.85 -5.45 -9.20
N ASN A 86 -7.99 -5.94 -8.72
CA ASN A 86 -9.20 -6.20 -9.50
C ASN A 86 -10.04 -4.94 -9.79
N TRP A 87 -9.38 -3.91 -10.34
CA TRP A 87 -9.97 -2.65 -10.75
C TRP A 87 -11.13 -2.85 -11.73
N THR A 88 -12.22 -2.09 -11.54
CA THR A 88 -13.29 -2.05 -12.53
C THR A 88 -12.81 -1.31 -13.79
N THR A 89 -13.09 -1.86 -14.97
CA THR A 89 -12.81 -1.17 -16.25
C THR A 89 -13.59 0.14 -16.32
N GLY A 90 -12.90 1.23 -16.64
CA GLY A 90 -13.51 2.56 -16.75
C GLY A 90 -13.82 3.26 -15.43
N SER A 91 -13.45 2.68 -14.27
CA SER A 91 -13.64 3.36 -12.98
C SER A 91 -12.58 4.44 -12.74
N HIS A 92 -12.89 5.39 -11.86
CA HIS A 92 -11.87 6.20 -11.22
C HIS A 92 -11.09 5.33 -10.21
N ARG A 93 -9.76 5.37 -10.28
CA ARG A 93 -8.89 4.52 -9.46
C ARG A 93 -8.07 5.41 -8.54
N VAL A 94 -8.11 5.09 -7.25
CA VAL A 94 -7.41 5.83 -6.21
C VAL A 94 -6.71 4.83 -5.30
N LEU A 95 -5.43 5.09 -5.04
CA LEU A 95 -4.64 4.43 -4.02
C LEU A 95 -4.31 5.45 -2.93
N VAL A 96 -4.60 5.10 -1.68
CA VAL A 96 -4.15 5.88 -0.52
C VAL A 96 -3.01 5.09 0.13
N MET A 97 -1.81 5.64 0.08
CA MET A 97 -0.61 5.01 0.61
C MET A 97 -0.26 5.61 1.97
N ILE A 98 -0.31 4.79 3.01
CA ILE A 98 -0.12 5.22 4.40
C ILE A 98 1.11 4.51 4.97
N GLY A 99 2.02 5.26 5.59
CA GLY A 99 3.20 4.70 6.24
C GLY A 99 4.18 5.78 6.69
N ASP A 100 5.34 5.38 7.19
CA ASP A 100 6.34 6.28 7.78
C ASP A 100 7.75 6.14 7.17
N GLN A 101 7.88 5.34 6.12
CA GLN A 101 9.16 4.96 5.48
C GLN A 101 9.07 4.94 3.95
N VAL A 102 10.16 4.51 3.30
CA VAL A 102 10.32 4.48 1.83
C VAL A 102 10.38 3.05 1.29
N PRO A 103 10.10 2.83 -0.01
CA PRO A 103 10.39 1.57 -0.69
C PRO A 103 11.88 1.23 -0.66
N HIS A 104 12.18 -0.05 -0.79
CA HIS A 104 13.54 -0.50 -1.10
C HIS A 104 13.97 -0.03 -2.49
N GLU A 105 15.26 0.22 -2.71
CA GLU A 105 15.78 0.41 -4.07
C GLU A 105 15.80 -0.94 -4.82
N PRO A 106 15.76 -0.97 -6.17
CA PRO A 106 15.46 -2.20 -6.93
C PRO A 106 16.36 -3.39 -6.61
N LYS A 107 17.67 -3.16 -6.43
CA LYS A 107 18.62 -4.23 -6.09
C LYS A 107 18.49 -4.70 -4.64
N GLU A 108 18.06 -3.81 -3.75
CA GLU A 108 17.81 -4.14 -2.35
C GLU A 108 16.58 -5.02 -2.26
N ALA A 109 15.48 -4.66 -2.92
CA ALA A 109 14.26 -5.48 -3.00
C ALA A 109 14.59 -6.90 -3.51
N GLU A 110 15.30 -7.02 -4.64
CA GLU A 110 15.72 -8.33 -5.15
C GLU A 110 16.57 -9.11 -4.14
N GLY A 111 17.52 -8.43 -3.49
CA GLY A 111 18.42 -9.00 -2.49
C GLY A 111 17.65 -9.54 -1.28
N GLN A 112 16.77 -8.73 -0.71
CA GLN A 112 15.90 -9.06 0.42
C GLN A 112 15.00 -10.25 0.09
N MET A 113 14.38 -10.24 -1.09
CA MET A 113 13.59 -11.36 -1.57
C MET A 113 14.39 -12.67 -1.60
N ARG A 114 15.64 -12.64 -2.06
CA ARG A 114 16.53 -13.81 -2.08
C ARG A 114 16.92 -14.26 -0.68
N ILE A 115 17.27 -13.32 0.20
CA ILE A 115 17.73 -13.59 1.57
C ILE A 115 16.62 -14.27 2.38
N PHE A 116 15.38 -13.77 2.27
CA PHE A 116 14.25 -14.26 3.03
C PHE A 116 13.37 -15.28 2.30
N GLY A 117 13.84 -15.81 1.16
CA GLY A 117 13.16 -16.88 0.44
C GLY A 117 11.80 -16.48 -0.13
N ARG A 118 11.63 -15.21 -0.50
CA ARG A 118 10.41 -14.68 -1.13
C ARG A 118 10.27 -15.22 -2.55
N PRO A 119 9.03 -15.47 -3.01
CA PRO A 119 8.79 -15.98 -4.36
C PRO A 119 9.21 -14.95 -5.43
N ASN A 120 9.66 -15.45 -6.58
CA ASN A 120 9.99 -14.64 -7.77
C ASN A 120 10.93 -13.43 -7.49
N PRO A 121 12.13 -13.65 -6.92
CA PRO A 121 13.05 -12.57 -6.61
C PRO A 121 13.46 -11.80 -7.87
N ARG A 122 13.17 -10.51 -7.90
CA ARG A 122 13.43 -9.61 -9.04
C ARG A 122 13.61 -8.17 -8.55
N PRO A 123 14.29 -7.32 -9.32
CA PRO A 123 14.33 -5.91 -9.01
C PRO A 123 12.97 -5.26 -9.32
N ILE A 124 12.47 -4.44 -8.40
CA ILE A 124 11.26 -3.65 -8.58
C ILE A 124 11.62 -2.17 -8.40
N ASP A 125 11.43 -1.39 -9.47
CA ASP A 125 11.66 0.06 -9.44
C ASP A 125 10.35 0.79 -9.15
N TRP A 126 10.20 1.25 -7.90
CA TRP A 126 9.01 1.96 -7.45
C TRP A 126 8.72 3.20 -8.30
N ARG A 127 9.73 3.87 -8.87
CA ARG A 127 9.52 5.05 -9.73
C ARG A 127 8.86 4.65 -11.04
N GLN A 128 9.28 3.54 -11.64
CA GLN A 128 8.63 2.96 -12.82
C GLN A 128 7.23 2.47 -12.50
N GLN A 129 7.02 1.88 -11.32
CA GLN A 129 5.68 1.45 -10.90
C GLN A 129 4.74 2.64 -10.69
N LEU A 130 5.21 3.78 -10.18
CA LEU A 130 4.42 5.00 -10.10
C LEU A 130 4.03 5.55 -11.47
N ASP A 131 4.97 5.57 -12.41
CA ASP A 131 4.68 6.04 -13.77
C ASP A 131 3.66 5.10 -14.45
N THR A 132 3.78 3.80 -14.21
CA THR A 132 2.81 2.79 -14.68
C THR A 132 1.44 2.95 -14.01
N CYS A 133 1.40 3.29 -12.72
CA CYS A 133 0.15 3.60 -12.02
C CYS A 133 -0.57 4.78 -12.67
N TRP A 134 0.16 5.84 -13.00
CA TRP A 134 -0.38 6.99 -13.71
C TRP A 134 -0.94 6.62 -15.08
N ASP A 135 -0.19 5.86 -15.88
CA ASP A 135 -0.62 5.37 -17.19
C ASP A 135 -1.88 4.50 -17.10
N ASN A 136 -2.02 3.74 -16.00
CA ASN A 136 -3.20 2.94 -15.68
C ASN A 136 -4.36 3.75 -15.05
N GLY A 137 -4.24 5.07 -14.97
CA GLY A 137 -5.25 5.97 -14.41
C GLY A 137 -5.43 5.88 -12.90
N ILE A 138 -4.42 5.37 -12.17
CA ILE A 138 -4.39 5.25 -10.72
C ILE A 138 -3.79 6.53 -10.13
N LYS A 139 -4.60 7.27 -9.39
CA LYS A 139 -4.14 8.44 -8.62
C LYS A 139 -3.70 8.02 -7.24
N ILE A 140 -2.56 8.48 -6.78
CA ILE A 140 -1.98 8.08 -5.49
C ILE A 140 -1.94 9.27 -4.54
N TYR A 141 -2.49 9.08 -3.35
CA TYR A 141 -2.43 10.04 -2.25
C TYR A 141 -1.54 9.47 -1.14
N GLY A 142 -0.48 10.19 -0.81
CA GLY A 142 0.46 9.79 0.22
C GLY A 142 0.09 10.37 1.57
N VAL A 143 -0.04 9.53 2.60
CA VAL A 143 -0.27 9.92 3.99
C VAL A 143 0.93 9.48 4.82
N GLN A 144 1.86 10.41 5.03
CA GLN A 144 3.05 10.16 5.84
C GLN A 144 2.71 10.22 7.34
N ALA A 145 2.98 9.14 8.05
CA ALA A 145 2.87 9.03 9.50
C ALA A 145 4.25 9.21 10.15
N HIS A 146 4.29 9.83 11.33
CA HIS A 146 5.38 9.76 12.33
C HIS A 146 6.87 9.89 11.87
N CYS A 147 7.17 10.44 10.70
CA CYS A 147 8.53 10.65 10.21
C CYS A 147 8.68 12.04 9.60
N SER A 148 9.81 12.71 9.85
CA SER A 148 10.10 14.06 9.33
C SER A 148 11.37 14.12 8.46
N GLU A 149 11.96 12.96 8.19
CA GLU A 149 13.16 12.82 7.37
C GLU A 149 12.89 13.24 5.91
N GLU A 150 13.85 13.93 5.29
CA GLU A 150 13.72 14.51 3.96
C GLU A 150 13.55 13.44 2.87
N TYR A 151 14.27 12.32 2.98
CA TYR A 151 14.17 11.23 1.99
C TYR A 151 12.79 10.55 2.03
N VAL A 152 12.20 10.41 3.22
CA VAL A 152 10.83 9.90 3.37
C VAL A 152 9.85 10.91 2.78
N ARG A 153 10.00 12.19 3.10
CA ARG A 153 9.20 13.25 2.51
C ARG A 153 9.26 13.24 0.97
N TYR A 154 10.43 13.06 0.39
CA TYR A 154 10.63 12.99 -1.06
C TYR A 154 9.82 11.85 -1.70
N PHE A 155 9.77 10.67 -1.06
CA PHE A 155 8.95 9.57 -1.54
C PHE A 155 7.46 9.94 -1.57
N TYR A 156 6.89 10.42 -0.46
CA TYR A 156 5.48 10.81 -0.39
C TYR A 156 5.13 11.98 -1.32
N GLU A 157 6.04 12.94 -1.51
CA GLU A 157 5.86 14.01 -2.50
C GLU A 157 5.91 13.48 -3.93
N SER A 158 6.73 12.47 -4.20
CA SER A 158 6.80 11.80 -5.51
C SER A 158 5.50 11.08 -5.85
N LEU A 159 4.83 10.45 -4.87
CA LEU A 159 3.50 9.83 -5.07
C LEU A 159 2.50 10.84 -5.64
N ALA A 160 2.40 11.99 -4.98
CA ALA A 160 1.47 13.05 -5.35
C ALA A 160 1.87 13.71 -6.68
N ALA A 161 3.15 14.08 -6.85
CA ALA A 161 3.63 14.78 -8.03
C ALA A 161 3.50 13.96 -9.31
N ARG A 162 3.81 12.65 -9.27
CA ARG A 162 3.81 11.78 -10.45
C ARG A 162 2.42 11.31 -10.86
N THR A 163 1.46 11.31 -9.95
CA THR A 163 0.10 10.81 -10.22
C THR A 163 -0.99 11.88 -10.18
N CYS A 164 -0.58 13.16 -10.15
CA CYS A 164 -1.46 14.31 -9.92
C CYS A 164 -2.35 14.17 -8.66
N GLY A 165 -1.80 13.53 -7.62
CA GLY A 165 -2.40 13.44 -6.30
C GLY A 165 -2.06 14.64 -5.41
N THR A 166 -2.46 14.58 -4.14
CA THR A 166 -2.09 15.56 -3.11
C THR A 166 -1.47 14.86 -1.90
N ARG A 167 -0.53 15.52 -1.22
CA ARG A 167 0.05 15.11 0.07
C ARG A 167 -0.58 15.90 1.20
#